data_AF-A0A3M1QCQ6-F1
#
_entry.id   AF-A0A3M1QCQ6-F1
#
_cell.length_a   1.000
_cell.length_b   1.000
_cell.length_c   1.000
_cell.angle_alpha   90.00
_cell.angle_beta   90.00
_cell.angle_gamma   90.00
#
_symmetry.space_group_name_H-M   'P 1'
#
loop_
_entity.id
_entity.type
_entity.pdbx_description
1 polymer ?
#
loop_
_entity_poly.entity_id
_entity_poly.type
_entity_poly.pdbx_seq_one_letter_code
_entity_poly.pdbx_strand_id
1 'polypeptide(L)'
;MWPEGRAAARLALLLLLAAGCRTLPPVPADHVVMVDGRGRLVDPTGNVGCREGQALCRGRHSYLVPYRPLGTAGTEAYLDRVVAALRRHRPGPDGRRHVLLFIHGGLNTQVGSVERAARLAEAIAATGAFPIFVNWQSSLLSSYFDHLFNVRQGEPWGWKGWWMAPVYLATDVARGVARAPQVWAFLLWNDLKTLPHVQRPDQEAARRVADEIEAQGGPFPLAEGVKDRSPWEMGLSGATWLLTLPTKLLTAPFLDAFGTSAWDDMLRRTELLFHTDAEYGPHPEGPGTPPSGYLGVAPQGALARFLGRLTRLVAEEGGPGAWEITLVGHSMGTLVLNRVVRDFGETPAGPMPYDRIVYMAAACSIADYEESLFPYLARNPRAQVYHLTLHDVADLRERWDPIPYLDLPPRGSLLVWIDSFLADPLTPRQRTAGRFVNLAVSLHDTPAALRPRIHVREFDVGRRFRATDPQEHGDLSRPFHFWDPACWWPGAPDPAACMEDAYR
;
A
#
# COMPACT_ATOMS: atom_id res chain seq x y z
N MET A 1 8.92 20.51 -45.56
CA MET A 1 8.75 19.83 -44.24
C MET A 1 9.11 18.37 -44.41
N TRP A 2 10.23 17.96 -43.82
CA TRP A 2 11.00 16.77 -44.21
C TRP A 2 10.36 15.42 -43.80
N PRO A 3 10.30 14.43 -44.71
CA PRO A 3 9.91 13.04 -44.42
C PRO A 3 10.86 12.32 -43.44
N GLU A 4 12.12 12.77 -43.34
CA GLU A 4 13.15 12.16 -42.48
C GLU A 4 12.85 12.27 -40.98
N GLY A 5 12.21 13.38 -40.55
CA GLY A 5 11.81 13.57 -39.15
C GLY A 5 10.73 12.57 -38.68
N ARG A 6 9.89 12.08 -39.60
CA ARG A 6 8.85 11.07 -39.28
C ARG A 6 9.45 9.68 -39.10
N ALA A 7 10.51 9.34 -39.83
CA ALA A 7 11.20 8.06 -39.68
C ALA A 7 11.99 8.01 -38.37
N ALA A 8 12.72 9.08 -38.03
CA ALA A 8 13.44 9.19 -36.77
C ALA A 8 12.50 9.18 -35.56
N ALA A 9 11.37 9.89 -35.62
CA ALA A 9 10.36 9.87 -34.55
C ALA A 9 9.71 8.49 -34.38
N ARG A 10 9.43 7.78 -35.48
CA ARG A 10 8.92 6.40 -35.43
C ARG A 10 9.94 5.43 -34.85
N LEU A 11 11.22 5.57 -35.21
CA LEU A 11 12.29 4.74 -34.69
C LEU A 11 12.52 5.00 -33.20
N ALA A 12 12.52 6.26 -32.76
CA ALA A 12 12.61 6.63 -31.35
C ALA A 12 11.43 6.10 -30.54
N LEU A 13 10.21 6.20 -31.07
CA LEU A 13 9.01 5.64 -30.44
C LEU A 13 9.07 4.11 -30.36
N LEU A 14 9.54 3.43 -31.41
CA LEU A 14 9.73 1.97 -31.42
C LEU A 14 10.80 1.54 -30.41
N LEU A 15 11.90 2.29 -30.28
CA LEU A 15 12.95 2.03 -29.29
C LEU A 15 12.44 2.26 -27.86
N LEU A 16 11.65 3.31 -27.61
CA LEU A 16 11.01 3.55 -26.32
C LEU A 16 10.00 2.46 -25.94
N LEU A 17 9.18 2.02 -26.92
CA LEU A 17 8.23 0.92 -26.72
C LEU A 17 8.94 -0.42 -26.47
N ALA A 18 10.04 -0.68 -27.18
CA ALA A 18 10.86 -1.88 -26.98
C ALA A 18 11.59 -1.87 -25.63
N ALA A 19 12.16 -0.74 -25.23
CA ALA A 19 12.82 -0.56 -23.93
C ALA A 19 11.83 -0.65 -22.75
N GLY A 20 10.56 -0.28 -22.96
CA GLY A 20 9.49 -0.40 -21.97
C GLY A 20 8.92 -1.81 -21.82
N CYS A 21 9.18 -2.73 -22.75
CA CYS A 21 8.63 -4.10 -22.72
C CYS A 21 9.51 -5.03 -21.87
N ARG A 22 8.93 -5.66 -20.84
CA ARG A 22 9.57 -6.71 -20.05
C ARG A 22 8.91 -8.06 -20.26
N THR A 23 9.73 -9.10 -20.22
CA THR A 23 9.30 -10.49 -20.02
C THR A 23 9.28 -10.75 -18.51
N LEU A 24 8.09 -10.99 -17.97
CA LEU A 24 7.92 -11.38 -16.58
C LEU A 24 7.87 -12.92 -16.47
N PRO A 25 8.15 -13.49 -15.28
CA PRO A 25 7.80 -14.88 -14.98
C PRO A 25 6.30 -15.15 -15.21
N PRO A 26 5.89 -16.41 -15.38
CA PRO A 26 4.48 -16.76 -15.53
C PRO A 26 3.63 -16.14 -14.41
N VAL A 27 2.67 -15.29 -14.80
CA VAL A 27 1.82 -14.60 -13.84
C VAL A 27 0.79 -15.58 -13.27
N PRO A 28 0.71 -15.74 -11.94
CA PRO A 28 -0.26 -16.62 -11.29
C PRO A 28 -1.64 -15.94 -11.26
N ALA A 29 -2.33 -15.90 -12.41
CA ALA A 29 -3.59 -15.17 -12.57
C ALA A 29 -4.66 -15.55 -11.53
N ASP A 30 -4.70 -16.81 -11.12
CA ASP A 30 -5.63 -17.34 -10.11
C ASP A 30 -5.40 -16.76 -8.71
N HIS A 31 -4.26 -16.09 -8.50
CA HIS A 31 -3.82 -15.48 -7.25
C HIS A 31 -3.84 -13.94 -7.31
N VAL A 32 -4.33 -13.31 -8.38
CA VAL A 32 -4.23 -11.85 -8.54
C VAL A 32 -5.59 -11.25 -8.85
N VAL A 33 -6.00 -10.27 -8.04
CA VAL A 33 -7.14 -9.39 -8.31
C VAL A 33 -6.56 -8.02 -8.66
N MET A 34 -6.55 -7.69 -9.95
CA MET A 34 -5.91 -6.49 -10.45
C MET A 34 -6.93 -5.46 -10.93
N VAL A 35 -6.81 -4.22 -10.45
CA VAL A 35 -7.78 -3.14 -10.69
C VAL A 35 -7.10 -1.93 -11.34
N ASP A 36 -7.77 -1.28 -12.28
CA ASP A 36 -7.30 -0.02 -12.87
C ASP A 36 -7.61 1.20 -11.98
N GLY A 37 -7.13 2.39 -12.38
CA GLY A 37 -7.39 3.65 -11.66
C GLY A 37 -8.85 4.12 -11.69
N ARG A 38 -9.78 3.33 -12.25
CA ARG A 38 -11.22 3.60 -12.30
C ARG A 38 -12.04 2.52 -11.60
N GLY A 39 -11.39 1.63 -10.84
CA GLY A 39 -12.09 0.58 -10.09
C GLY A 39 -12.49 -0.64 -10.93
N ARG A 40 -12.04 -0.76 -12.18
CA ARG A 40 -12.40 -1.87 -13.07
C ARG A 40 -11.35 -2.97 -13.04
N LEU A 41 -11.80 -4.21 -13.12
CA LEU A 41 -10.93 -5.37 -13.16
C LEU A 41 -10.14 -5.37 -14.48
N VAL A 42 -8.84 -5.65 -14.40
CA VAL A 42 -7.95 -5.82 -15.56
C VAL A 42 -7.33 -7.20 -15.54
N ASP A 43 -6.95 -7.70 -16.70
CA ASP A 43 -6.23 -8.96 -16.82
C ASP A 43 -4.74 -8.79 -16.46
N PRO A 44 -4.23 -9.43 -15.40
CA PRO A 44 -2.84 -9.26 -14.99
C PRO A 44 -1.84 -9.98 -15.91
N THR A 45 -2.28 -10.80 -16.87
CA THR A 45 -1.40 -11.66 -17.69
C THR A 45 -0.75 -10.95 -18.89
N GLY A 46 -1.03 -9.66 -19.09
CA GLY A 46 -0.35 -8.84 -20.09
C GLY A 46 -1.13 -7.59 -20.46
N ASN A 47 -0.43 -6.60 -21.00
CA ASN A 47 -1.02 -5.37 -21.52
C ASN A 47 -0.55 -5.03 -22.95
N VAL A 48 0.34 -5.84 -23.52
CA VAL A 48 0.81 -5.73 -24.90
C VAL A 48 0.48 -7.01 -25.66
N GLY A 49 -0.14 -6.87 -26.83
CA GLY A 49 -0.49 -8.00 -27.70
C GLY A 49 -1.81 -8.69 -27.37
N CYS A 50 -2.61 -8.13 -26.44
CA CYS A 50 -3.91 -8.68 -26.05
C CYS A 50 -4.92 -8.53 -27.20
N ARG A 51 -5.58 -9.62 -27.60
CA ARG A 51 -6.69 -9.56 -28.58
C ARG A 51 -8.03 -9.49 -27.87
N GLU A 52 -8.97 -8.79 -28.49
CA GLU A 52 -10.35 -8.71 -28.00
C GLU A 52 -11.02 -10.09 -28.05
N GLY A 53 -11.72 -10.45 -26.97
CA GLY A 53 -12.39 -11.76 -26.84
C GLY A 53 -11.52 -12.91 -26.33
N GLN A 54 -10.22 -12.72 -26.07
CA GLN A 54 -9.40 -13.72 -25.38
C GLN A 54 -9.74 -13.79 -23.89
N ALA A 55 -9.82 -15.01 -23.34
CA ALA A 55 -10.11 -15.23 -21.91
C ALA A 55 -8.97 -14.74 -20.99
N LEU A 56 -7.73 -14.81 -21.46
CA LEU A 56 -6.56 -14.17 -20.88
C LEU A 56 -5.66 -13.66 -22.01
N CYS A 57 -5.03 -12.50 -21.82
CA CYS A 57 -4.11 -11.87 -22.73
C CYS A 57 -2.84 -12.71 -22.93
N ARG A 58 -2.23 -13.20 -21.82
CA ARG A 58 -0.93 -13.92 -21.81
C ARG A 58 0.11 -13.22 -22.69
N GLY A 59 0.14 -11.89 -22.59
CA GLY A 59 0.90 -11.00 -23.45
C GLY A 59 2.23 -10.58 -22.83
N ARG A 60 2.86 -9.56 -23.42
CA ARG A 60 4.02 -8.90 -22.82
C ARG A 60 3.56 -7.80 -21.86
N HIS A 61 4.45 -7.40 -20.97
CA HIS A 61 4.22 -6.32 -20.01
C HIS A 61 4.97 -5.07 -20.43
N SER A 62 4.32 -3.92 -20.40
CA SER A 62 4.94 -2.62 -20.66
C SER A 62 4.52 -1.58 -19.63
N TYR A 63 5.47 -0.83 -19.10
CA TYR A 63 5.18 0.30 -18.19
C TYR A 63 4.51 1.48 -18.92
N LEU A 64 4.60 1.51 -20.26
CA LEU A 64 4.11 2.60 -21.09
C LEU A 64 2.69 2.37 -21.62
N VAL A 65 2.17 1.15 -21.50
CA VAL A 65 0.86 0.78 -22.02
C VAL A 65 -0.07 0.50 -20.83
N PRO A 66 -1.25 1.11 -20.75
CA PRO A 66 -2.19 0.80 -19.67
C PRO A 66 -2.75 -0.63 -19.85
N TYR A 67 -3.03 -1.29 -18.73
CA TYR A 67 -3.77 -2.55 -18.77
C TYR A 67 -5.21 -2.32 -19.22
N ARG A 68 -5.72 -3.19 -20.10
CA ARG A 68 -7.08 -3.06 -20.63
C ARG A 68 -8.09 -3.59 -19.60
N PRO A 69 -9.14 -2.82 -19.26
CA PRO A 69 -10.22 -3.30 -18.41
C PRO A 69 -10.97 -4.44 -19.09
N LEU A 70 -11.35 -5.43 -18.28
CA LEU A 70 -12.24 -6.51 -18.70
C LEU A 70 -13.67 -5.97 -18.86
N GLY A 71 -14.38 -6.45 -19.88
CA GLY A 71 -15.83 -6.23 -19.97
C GLY A 71 -16.59 -6.95 -18.86
N THR A 72 -17.89 -6.71 -18.73
CA THR A 72 -18.72 -7.30 -17.66
C THR A 72 -18.62 -8.83 -17.61
N ALA A 73 -18.83 -9.51 -18.75
CA ALA A 73 -18.73 -10.97 -18.82
C ALA A 73 -17.32 -11.50 -18.52
N GLY A 74 -16.28 -10.80 -19.01
CA GLY A 74 -14.89 -11.15 -18.70
C GLY A 74 -14.55 -10.98 -17.23
N THR A 75 -15.12 -9.95 -16.59
CA THR A 75 -14.97 -9.70 -15.16
C THR A 75 -15.59 -10.83 -14.34
N GLU A 76 -16.82 -11.23 -14.65
CA GLU A 76 -17.47 -12.34 -13.95
C GLU A 76 -16.68 -13.64 -14.11
N ALA A 77 -16.32 -14.00 -15.35
CA ALA A 77 -15.56 -15.21 -15.64
C ALA A 77 -14.19 -15.24 -14.94
N TYR A 78 -13.52 -14.09 -14.84
CA TYR A 78 -12.25 -13.99 -14.14
C TYR A 78 -12.42 -14.16 -12.62
N LEU A 79 -13.39 -13.47 -12.02
CA LEU A 79 -13.66 -13.60 -10.59
C LEU A 79 -14.13 -15.02 -10.22
N ASP A 80 -14.98 -15.64 -11.04
CA ASP A 80 -15.38 -17.04 -10.90
C ASP A 80 -14.17 -17.97 -10.88
N ARG A 81 -13.19 -17.71 -11.76
CA ARG A 81 -11.96 -18.49 -11.82
C ARG A 81 -11.12 -18.37 -10.55
N VAL A 82 -10.92 -17.15 -10.03
CA VAL A 82 -10.16 -16.92 -8.79
C VAL A 82 -10.86 -17.60 -7.60
N VAL A 83 -12.17 -17.44 -7.47
CA VAL A 83 -12.98 -18.06 -6.41
C VAL A 83 -12.97 -19.58 -6.53
N ALA A 84 -13.03 -20.13 -7.75
CA ALA A 84 -12.92 -21.57 -7.98
C ALA A 84 -11.53 -22.10 -7.60
N ALA A 85 -10.47 -21.32 -7.76
CA ALA A 85 -9.13 -21.69 -7.30
C ALA A 85 -9.06 -21.73 -5.76
N LEU A 86 -9.62 -20.74 -5.08
CA LEU A 86 -9.76 -20.73 -3.61
C LEU A 86 -10.55 -21.94 -3.10
N ARG A 87 -11.67 -22.29 -3.72
CA ARG A 87 -12.47 -23.48 -3.38
C ARG A 87 -11.68 -24.78 -3.50
N ARG A 88 -10.79 -24.88 -4.49
CA ARG A 88 -9.92 -26.06 -4.70
C ARG A 88 -8.74 -26.11 -3.73
N HIS A 89 -8.44 -25.02 -3.03
CA HIS A 89 -7.38 -25.01 -2.03
C HIS A 89 -7.69 -26.03 -0.93
N ARG A 90 -6.68 -26.83 -0.59
CA ARG A 90 -6.84 -27.89 0.41
C ARG A 90 -6.72 -27.29 1.81
N PRO A 91 -7.50 -27.78 2.78
CA PRO A 91 -7.27 -27.44 4.17
C PRO A 91 -5.86 -27.84 4.62
N GLY A 92 -5.28 -27.03 5.50
CA GLY A 92 -4.03 -27.32 6.19
C GLY A 92 -4.19 -28.40 7.27
N PRO A 93 -3.12 -28.69 8.03
CA PRO A 93 -3.12 -29.70 9.08
C PRO A 93 -4.15 -29.46 10.21
N ASP A 94 -4.54 -28.20 10.43
CA ASP A 94 -5.57 -27.80 11.40
C ASP A 94 -7.00 -27.98 10.88
N GLY A 95 -7.16 -28.50 9.66
CA GLY A 95 -8.45 -28.71 9.01
C GLY A 95 -9.07 -27.44 8.42
N ARG A 96 -8.36 -26.30 8.44
CA ARG A 96 -8.84 -25.03 7.86
C ARG A 96 -8.09 -24.66 6.59
N ARG A 97 -8.75 -23.97 5.67
CA ARG A 97 -8.12 -23.37 4.49
C ARG A 97 -7.48 -22.05 4.88
N HIS A 98 -6.18 -21.96 4.71
CA HIS A 98 -5.42 -20.74 5.01
C HIS A 98 -5.34 -19.89 3.75
N VAL A 99 -5.80 -18.64 3.82
CA VAL A 99 -5.74 -17.67 2.72
C VAL A 99 -4.96 -16.45 3.20
N LEU A 100 -4.04 -15.95 2.38
CA LEU A 100 -3.33 -14.71 2.65
C LEU A 100 -3.76 -13.67 1.61
N LEU A 101 -4.44 -12.60 2.05
CA LEU A 101 -4.80 -11.47 1.21
C LEU A 101 -3.75 -10.37 1.39
N PHE A 102 -2.88 -10.19 0.40
CA PHE A 102 -1.87 -9.14 0.39
C PHE A 102 -2.34 -7.93 -0.42
N ILE A 103 -2.41 -6.77 0.24
CA ILE A 103 -2.80 -5.50 -0.36
C ILE A 103 -1.58 -4.57 -0.35
N HIS A 104 -1.06 -4.27 -1.53
CA HIS A 104 0.15 -3.47 -1.64
C HIS A 104 -0.08 -1.97 -1.40
N GLY A 105 1.02 -1.25 -1.15
CA GLY A 105 1.02 0.19 -0.88
C GLY A 105 0.93 1.11 -2.09
N GLY A 106 1.08 2.40 -1.82
CA GLY A 106 1.21 3.46 -2.83
C GLY A 106 2.49 3.33 -3.64
N LEU A 107 2.63 4.16 -4.68
CA LEU A 107 3.83 4.28 -5.51
C LEU A 107 4.20 3.01 -6.31
N ASN A 108 3.27 2.05 -6.42
CA ASN A 108 3.49 0.84 -7.20
C ASN A 108 2.91 1.01 -8.60
N THR A 109 3.69 0.60 -9.60
CA THR A 109 3.16 0.44 -10.96
C THR A 109 2.44 -0.90 -11.07
N GLN A 110 1.42 -0.95 -11.92
CA GLN A 110 0.70 -2.17 -12.25
C GLN A 110 1.62 -3.34 -12.67
N VAL A 111 2.63 -3.07 -13.50
CA VAL A 111 3.64 -4.08 -13.90
C VAL A 111 4.49 -4.53 -12.71
N GLY A 112 4.93 -3.60 -11.85
CA GLY A 112 5.69 -3.92 -10.65
C GLY A 112 4.91 -4.78 -9.64
N SER A 113 3.62 -4.50 -9.45
CA SER A 113 2.76 -5.31 -8.58
C SER A 113 2.56 -6.73 -9.12
N VAL A 114 2.44 -6.90 -10.45
CA VAL A 114 2.37 -8.22 -11.09
C VAL A 114 3.69 -8.98 -10.97
N GLU A 115 4.82 -8.30 -11.17
CA GLU A 115 6.16 -8.89 -11.01
C GLU A 115 6.40 -9.37 -9.56
N ARG A 116 5.88 -8.64 -8.57
CA ARG A 116 5.92 -9.04 -7.16
C ARG A 116 5.07 -10.29 -6.92
N ALA A 117 3.82 -10.30 -7.38
CA ALA A 117 2.93 -11.44 -7.25
C ALA A 117 3.53 -12.70 -7.89
N ALA A 118 4.11 -12.59 -9.09
CA ALA A 118 4.73 -13.71 -9.78
C ALA A 118 5.95 -14.30 -9.06
N ARG A 119 6.66 -13.49 -8.25
CA ARG A 119 7.79 -13.96 -7.44
C ARG A 119 7.37 -14.55 -6.11
N LEU A 120 6.41 -13.93 -5.42
CA LEU A 120 6.05 -14.30 -4.05
C LEU A 120 5.01 -15.41 -3.98
N ALA A 121 4.19 -15.62 -5.03
CA ALA A 121 3.08 -16.58 -4.96
C ALA A 121 3.53 -17.99 -4.58
N GLU A 122 4.64 -18.48 -5.15
CA GLU A 122 5.15 -19.82 -4.85
C GLU A 122 5.71 -19.91 -3.42
N ALA A 123 6.47 -18.91 -2.97
CA ALA A 123 7.03 -18.87 -1.63
C ALA A 123 5.94 -18.82 -0.54
N ILE A 124 4.86 -18.07 -0.77
CA ILE A 124 3.71 -18.03 0.13
C ILE A 124 2.93 -19.34 0.05
N ALA A 125 2.72 -19.90 -1.13
CA ALA A 125 2.04 -21.18 -1.28
C ALA A 125 2.78 -22.33 -0.58
N ALA A 126 4.11 -22.27 -0.52
CA ALA A 126 4.94 -23.25 0.17
C ALA A 126 4.69 -23.29 1.70
N THR A 127 4.14 -22.23 2.29
CA THR A 127 3.75 -22.23 3.72
C THR A 127 2.37 -22.87 3.96
N GLY A 128 1.67 -23.31 2.90
CA GLY A 128 0.33 -23.88 2.96
C GLY A 128 -0.81 -22.86 2.84
N ALA A 129 -0.48 -21.56 2.77
CA ALA A 129 -1.47 -20.50 2.53
C ALA A 129 -1.76 -20.33 1.03
N PHE A 130 -3.00 -19.98 0.67
CA PHE A 130 -3.34 -19.56 -0.69
C PHE A 130 -3.17 -18.04 -0.80
N PRO A 131 -2.17 -17.52 -1.54
CA PRO A 131 -1.99 -16.07 -1.66
C PRO A 131 -3.00 -15.47 -2.65
N ILE A 132 -3.59 -14.34 -2.28
CA ILE A 132 -4.32 -13.43 -3.17
C ILE A 132 -3.64 -12.06 -3.10
N PHE A 133 -3.15 -11.57 -4.22
CA PHE A 133 -2.58 -10.25 -4.37
C PHE A 133 -3.63 -9.28 -4.89
N VAL A 134 -3.96 -8.27 -4.09
CA VAL A 134 -4.81 -7.15 -4.50
C VAL A 134 -3.91 -6.09 -5.11
N ASN A 135 -3.91 -6.05 -6.43
CA ASN A 135 -3.09 -5.17 -7.23
C ASN A 135 -3.92 -4.02 -7.78
N TRP A 136 -3.41 -2.80 -7.69
CA TRP A 136 -4.11 -1.65 -8.24
C TRP A 136 -3.14 -0.55 -8.70
N GLN A 137 -3.62 0.38 -9.53
CA GLN A 137 -2.79 1.46 -10.05
C GLN A 137 -2.55 2.56 -9.00
N SER A 138 -1.48 2.43 -8.21
CA SER A 138 -1.16 3.35 -7.12
C SER A 138 0.05 4.27 -7.41
N SER A 139 0.49 4.35 -8.66
CA SER A 139 1.65 5.16 -9.06
C SER A 139 1.39 6.67 -8.96
N LEU A 140 2.31 7.39 -8.30
CA LEU A 140 2.28 8.85 -8.15
C LEU A 140 2.12 9.59 -9.48
N LEU A 141 2.92 9.20 -10.49
CA LEU A 141 2.91 9.86 -11.79
C LEU A 141 1.56 9.68 -12.50
N SER A 142 1.02 8.45 -12.44
CA SER A 142 -0.29 8.19 -13.04
C SER A 142 -1.42 8.91 -12.30
N SER A 143 -1.30 9.09 -10.99
CA SER A 143 -2.28 9.82 -10.17
C SER A 143 -2.19 11.33 -10.39
N TYR A 144 -0.98 11.88 -10.51
CA TYR A 144 -0.80 13.27 -10.88
C TYR A 144 -1.30 13.56 -12.30
N PHE A 145 -1.09 12.63 -13.24
CA PHE A 145 -1.65 12.76 -14.59
C PHE A 145 -3.18 12.77 -14.57
N ASP A 146 -3.82 11.92 -13.76
CA ASP A 146 -5.27 11.96 -13.61
C ASP A 146 -5.74 13.26 -12.94
N HIS A 147 -5.04 13.75 -11.92
CA HIS A 147 -5.27 15.07 -11.34
C HIS A 147 -5.20 16.18 -12.40
N LEU A 148 -4.21 16.13 -13.31
CA LEU A 148 -4.06 17.17 -14.33
C LEU A 148 -5.10 17.06 -15.45
N PHE A 149 -5.44 15.86 -15.91
CA PHE A 149 -6.16 15.70 -17.19
C PHE A 149 -7.54 15.08 -17.08
N ASN A 150 -7.84 14.32 -16.02
CA ASN A 150 -9.00 13.44 -16.01
C ASN A 150 -9.97 13.66 -14.85
N VAL A 151 -9.51 14.02 -13.66
CA VAL A 151 -10.31 14.02 -12.43
C VAL A 151 -10.40 15.43 -11.85
N ARG A 152 -11.58 15.86 -11.43
CA ARG A 152 -11.79 17.09 -10.64
C ARG A 152 -12.86 16.85 -9.60
N GLN A 153 -12.57 17.21 -8.34
CA GLN A 153 -13.53 17.11 -7.23
C GLN A 153 -14.19 15.73 -7.14
N GLY A 154 -13.42 14.66 -7.39
CA GLY A 154 -13.92 13.29 -7.37
C GLY A 154 -14.51 12.78 -8.69
N GLU A 155 -14.81 13.65 -9.66
CA GLU A 155 -15.50 13.27 -10.90
C GLU A 155 -14.60 13.20 -12.14
N PRO A 156 -14.88 12.28 -13.08
CA PRO A 156 -14.20 12.23 -14.36
C PRO A 156 -14.68 13.36 -15.29
N TRP A 157 -13.77 14.23 -15.72
CA TRP A 157 -14.05 15.40 -16.56
C TRP A 157 -13.84 15.17 -18.06
N GLY A 158 -13.30 14.00 -18.44
CA GLY A 158 -13.05 13.65 -19.83
C GLY A 158 -12.24 14.71 -20.57
N TRP A 159 -12.70 15.13 -21.75
CA TRP A 159 -11.97 16.09 -22.59
C TRP A 159 -11.84 17.50 -21.97
N LYS A 160 -12.73 17.89 -21.04
CA LYS A 160 -12.67 19.20 -20.38
C LYS A 160 -11.44 19.33 -19.48
N GLY A 161 -10.99 18.22 -18.89
CA GLY A 161 -9.80 18.22 -18.04
C GLY A 161 -8.54 18.63 -18.80
N TRP A 162 -8.42 18.29 -20.08
CA TRP A 162 -7.30 18.72 -20.93
C TRP A 162 -7.20 20.23 -21.10
N TRP A 163 -8.32 20.93 -21.21
CA TRP A 163 -8.32 22.39 -21.31
C TRP A 163 -7.95 23.08 -20.01
N MET A 164 -8.30 22.48 -18.88
CA MET A 164 -8.00 23.02 -17.56
C MET A 164 -6.60 22.63 -17.05
N ALA A 165 -5.96 21.62 -17.66
CA ALA A 165 -4.66 21.12 -17.21
C ALA A 165 -3.58 22.22 -17.05
N PRO A 166 -3.43 23.21 -17.96
CA PRO A 166 -2.46 24.28 -17.78
C PRO A 166 -2.74 25.17 -16.57
N VAL A 167 -4.02 25.42 -16.27
CA VAL A 167 -4.44 26.23 -15.10
C VAL A 167 -4.14 25.49 -13.80
N TYR A 168 -4.43 24.19 -13.75
CA TYR A 168 -4.14 23.36 -12.58
C TYR A 168 -2.63 23.22 -12.35
N LEU A 169 -1.86 22.97 -13.42
CA LEU A 169 -0.41 22.93 -13.36
C LEU A 169 0.17 24.24 -12.83
N ALA A 170 -0.29 25.38 -13.35
CA ALA A 170 0.14 26.70 -12.88
C ALA A 170 -0.21 26.93 -11.40
N THR A 171 -1.39 26.47 -10.98
CA THR A 171 -1.85 26.56 -9.58
C THR A 171 -1.00 25.70 -8.65
N ASP A 172 -0.66 24.47 -9.04
CA ASP A 172 0.22 23.60 -8.25
C ASP A 172 1.63 24.17 -8.15
N VAL A 173 2.17 24.71 -9.25
CA VAL A 173 3.48 25.41 -9.25
C VAL A 173 3.44 26.62 -8.30
N ALA A 174 2.41 27.46 -8.40
CA ALA A 174 2.26 28.61 -7.52
C ALA A 174 2.14 28.19 -6.04
N ARG A 175 1.38 27.13 -5.74
CA ARG A 175 1.27 26.55 -4.40
C ARG A 175 2.62 26.07 -3.89
N GLY A 176 3.39 25.35 -4.71
CA GLY A 176 4.72 24.86 -4.36
C GLY A 176 5.67 26.01 -4.01
N VAL A 177 5.71 27.07 -4.83
CA VAL A 177 6.54 28.25 -4.54
C VAL A 177 6.09 28.95 -3.25
N ALA A 178 4.78 29.13 -3.06
CA ALA A 178 4.24 29.80 -1.86
C ALA A 178 4.53 29.02 -0.56
N ARG A 179 4.50 27.68 -0.62
CA ARG A 179 4.78 26.79 0.54
C ARG A 179 6.27 26.48 0.72
N ALA A 180 7.14 26.89 -0.19
CA ALA A 180 8.57 26.56 -0.15
C ALA A 180 9.25 26.87 1.20
N PRO A 181 9.05 28.04 1.84
CA PRO A 181 9.68 28.32 3.13
C PRO A 181 9.28 27.33 4.24
N GLN A 182 8.00 26.96 4.27
CA GLN A 182 7.47 25.99 5.23
C GLN A 182 8.08 24.61 4.97
N VAL A 183 8.10 24.15 3.71
CA VAL A 183 8.67 22.85 3.34
C VAL A 183 10.17 22.77 3.69
N TRP A 184 10.94 23.82 3.42
CA TRP A 184 12.36 23.86 3.77
C TRP A 184 12.59 23.82 5.29
N ALA A 185 11.78 24.56 6.06
CA ALA A 185 11.86 24.52 7.52
C ALA A 185 11.59 23.10 8.06
N PHE A 186 10.58 22.40 7.53
CA PHE A 186 10.29 21.03 7.92
C PHE A 186 11.41 20.05 7.53
N LEU A 187 11.96 20.16 6.33
CA LEU A 187 13.07 19.33 5.87
C LEU A 187 14.28 19.49 6.81
N LEU A 188 14.68 20.73 7.08
CA LEU A 188 15.79 21.02 8.00
C LEU A 188 15.51 20.49 9.41
N TRP A 189 14.29 20.64 9.92
CA TRP A 189 13.91 20.16 11.24
C TRP A 189 13.95 18.62 11.34
N ASN A 190 13.40 17.92 10.35
CA ASN A 190 13.42 16.46 10.29
C ASN A 190 14.87 15.93 10.20
N ASP A 191 15.74 16.61 9.45
CA ASP A 191 17.14 16.24 9.37
C ASP A 191 17.88 16.48 10.69
N LEU A 192 17.63 17.61 11.36
CA LEU A 192 18.20 17.93 12.68
C LEU A 192 17.83 16.88 13.74
N LYS A 193 16.60 16.37 13.74
CA LYS A 193 16.15 15.29 14.64
C LYS A 193 17.00 14.02 14.54
N THR A 194 17.68 13.80 13.42
CA THR A 194 18.50 12.59 13.23
C THR A 194 19.89 12.69 13.85
N LEU A 195 20.28 13.87 14.38
CA LEU A 195 21.57 14.09 15.03
C LEU A 195 21.58 13.52 16.46
N PRO A 196 22.71 12.96 16.94
CA PRO A 196 22.78 12.29 18.24
C PRO A 196 22.43 13.16 19.46
N HIS A 197 22.68 14.48 19.37
CA HIS A 197 22.56 15.41 20.49
C HIS A 197 21.28 16.26 20.45
N VAL A 198 20.40 16.03 19.47
CA VAL A 198 19.12 16.72 19.37
C VAL A 198 18.07 15.91 20.12
N GLN A 199 17.43 16.53 21.12
CA GLN A 199 16.33 15.92 21.85
C GLN A 199 15.16 15.66 20.91
N ARG A 200 14.52 14.50 21.07
CA ARG A 200 13.37 14.07 20.26
C ARG A 200 12.19 13.81 21.19
N PRO A 201 11.41 14.85 21.54
CA PRO A 201 10.32 14.72 22.50
C PRO A 201 9.27 13.68 22.09
N ASP A 202 9.02 13.53 20.79
CA ASP A 202 8.15 12.51 20.21
C ASP A 202 8.68 11.09 20.45
N GLN A 203 9.97 10.86 20.18
CA GLN A 203 10.58 9.56 20.45
C GLN A 203 10.68 9.27 21.95
N GLU A 204 11.02 10.26 22.77
CA GLU A 204 11.06 10.12 24.22
C GLU A 204 9.69 9.80 24.82
N ALA A 205 8.62 10.44 24.32
CA ALA A 205 7.26 10.13 24.74
C ALA A 205 6.85 8.70 24.35
N ALA A 206 7.15 8.27 23.13
CA ALA A 206 6.86 6.92 22.66
C ALA A 206 7.57 5.84 23.51
N ARG A 207 8.86 6.05 23.81
CA ARG A 207 9.64 5.16 24.67
C ARG A 207 9.13 5.11 26.10
N ARG A 208 8.77 6.25 26.69
CA ARG A 208 8.16 6.27 28.02
C ARG A 208 6.88 5.44 28.07
N VAL A 209 6.04 5.52 27.03
CA VAL A 209 4.83 4.69 26.95
C VAL A 209 5.19 3.21 26.84
N ALA A 210 6.21 2.85 26.06
CA ALA A 210 6.68 1.47 25.97
C ALA A 210 7.24 0.95 27.31
N ASP A 211 8.09 1.73 27.99
CA ASP A 211 8.62 1.44 29.32
C ASP A 211 7.50 1.25 30.35
N GLU A 212 6.46 2.11 30.33
CA GLU A 212 5.30 2.00 31.21
C GLU A 212 4.47 0.74 30.92
N ILE A 213 4.31 0.35 29.66
CA ILE A 213 3.63 -0.89 29.25
C ILE A 213 4.39 -2.09 29.80
N GLU A 214 5.72 -2.13 29.62
CA GLU A 214 6.56 -3.22 30.13
C GLU A 214 6.49 -3.31 31.67
N ALA A 215 6.64 -2.18 32.36
CA ALA A 215 6.62 -2.12 33.84
C ALA A 215 5.28 -2.57 34.45
N GLN A 216 4.15 -2.38 33.74
CA GLN A 216 2.83 -2.81 34.19
C GLN A 216 2.54 -4.30 33.90
N GLY A 217 3.52 -5.06 33.42
CA GLY A 217 3.36 -6.47 33.07
C GLY A 217 2.86 -6.69 31.65
N GLY A 218 3.06 -5.74 30.73
CA GLY A 218 2.89 -5.91 29.30
C GLY A 218 1.45 -6.19 28.84
N PRO A 219 0.49 -5.25 29.03
CA PRO A 219 -0.86 -5.41 28.46
C PRO A 219 -0.85 -5.56 26.93
N PHE A 220 0.24 -5.15 26.28
CA PHE A 220 0.51 -5.33 24.86
C PHE A 220 1.77 -6.18 24.65
N PRO A 221 1.76 -7.12 23.70
CA PRO A 221 2.99 -7.72 23.18
C PRO A 221 3.75 -6.71 22.31
N LEU A 222 4.74 -6.04 22.88
CA LEU A 222 5.53 -4.98 22.23
C LEU A 222 7.01 -5.35 22.18
N ALA A 223 7.63 -5.19 21.02
CA ALA A 223 9.07 -5.29 20.83
C ALA A 223 9.62 -3.98 20.26
N GLU A 224 10.52 -3.33 20.99
CA GLU A 224 11.21 -2.10 20.58
C GLU A 224 12.47 -2.39 19.77
N GLY A 225 12.75 -1.56 18.78
CA GLY A 225 13.92 -1.71 17.93
C GLY A 225 15.16 -1.09 18.55
N VAL A 226 16.30 -1.74 18.41
CA VAL A 226 17.61 -1.24 18.81
C VAL A 226 18.23 -0.41 17.69
N LYS A 227 18.92 0.67 18.09
CA LYS A 227 19.71 1.50 17.19
C LYS A 227 21.20 1.16 17.33
N ASP A 228 21.79 0.53 16.31
CA ASP A 228 23.23 0.29 16.21
C ASP A 228 23.81 1.02 14.99
N ARG A 229 24.40 2.21 15.22
CA ARG A 229 24.98 3.03 14.16
C ARG A 229 26.34 3.57 14.57
N SER A 230 27.33 3.35 13.71
CA SER A 230 28.68 3.84 13.96
C SER A 230 28.80 5.36 13.72
N PRO A 231 29.71 6.07 14.41
CA PRO A 231 29.99 7.49 14.14
C PRO A 231 30.35 7.78 12.68
N TRP A 232 31.03 6.83 12.03
CA TRP A 232 31.40 6.95 10.61
C TRP A 232 30.17 6.96 9.68
N GLU A 233 29.21 6.07 9.91
CA GLU A 233 27.96 6.04 9.13
C GLU A 233 27.14 7.32 9.31
N MET A 234 27.18 7.89 10.51
CA MET A 234 26.55 9.18 10.78
C MET A 234 27.25 10.30 10.01
N GLY A 235 28.58 10.33 10.02
CA GLY A 235 29.40 11.30 9.28
C GLY A 235 29.20 11.23 7.76
N LEU A 236 29.29 10.04 7.15
CA LEU A 236 29.12 9.86 5.71
C LEU A 236 27.72 10.28 5.23
N SER A 237 26.69 9.92 6.00
CA SER A 237 25.32 10.27 5.65
C SER A 237 25.02 11.77 5.86
N GLY A 238 25.75 12.46 6.75
CA GLY A 238 25.74 13.92 6.85
C GLY A 238 26.45 14.60 5.68
N ALA A 239 27.60 14.09 5.25
CA ALA A 239 28.34 14.63 4.11
C ALA A 239 27.55 14.52 2.79
N THR A 240 26.96 13.35 2.51
CA THR A 240 26.08 13.15 1.34
C THR A 240 24.86 14.07 1.36
N TRP A 241 24.31 14.35 2.54
CA TRP A 241 23.20 15.27 2.70
C TRP A 241 23.60 16.71 2.35
N LEU A 242 24.74 17.18 2.86
CA LEU A 242 25.24 18.53 2.56
C LEU A 242 25.50 18.72 1.06
N LEU A 243 26.06 17.70 0.40
CA LEU A 243 26.31 17.73 -1.04
C LEU A 243 25.03 17.79 -1.87
N THR A 244 23.94 17.21 -1.37
CA THR A 244 22.64 17.14 -2.06
C THR A 244 21.63 18.16 -1.55
N LEU A 245 21.99 19.00 -0.58
CA LEU A 245 21.10 20.03 -0.03
C LEU A 245 20.56 20.99 -1.11
N PRO A 246 21.36 21.51 -2.06
CA PRO A 246 20.84 22.40 -3.10
C PRO A 246 19.76 21.72 -3.97
N THR A 247 19.95 20.44 -4.31
CA THR A 247 18.95 19.70 -5.09
C THR A 247 17.68 19.49 -4.29
N LYS A 248 17.80 19.17 -3.00
CA LYS A 248 16.64 19.00 -2.11
C LYS A 248 15.84 20.28 -1.94
N LEU A 249 16.51 21.42 -1.71
CA LEU A 249 15.85 22.72 -1.60
C LEU A 249 15.11 23.08 -2.89
N LEU A 250 15.70 22.73 -4.05
CA LEU A 250 15.06 22.96 -5.35
C LEU A 250 13.85 22.04 -5.57
N THR A 251 13.93 20.75 -5.23
CA THR A 251 12.90 19.76 -5.57
C THR A 251 11.79 19.63 -4.53
N ALA A 252 12.07 19.90 -3.24
CA ALA A 252 11.13 19.65 -2.15
C ALA A 252 9.77 20.37 -2.31
N PRO A 253 9.72 21.68 -2.68
CA PRO A 253 8.45 22.38 -2.80
C PRO A 253 7.57 21.85 -3.95
N PHE A 254 8.20 21.36 -5.02
CA PHE A 254 7.48 20.73 -6.13
C PHE A 254 6.99 19.33 -5.76
N LEU A 255 7.78 18.56 -5.00
CA LEU A 255 7.35 17.27 -4.47
C LEU A 255 6.20 17.42 -3.46
N ASP A 256 6.19 18.47 -2.64
CA ASP A 256 5.06 18.82 -1.79
C ASP A 256 3.79 19.10 -2.62
N ALA A 257 3.87 20.05 -3.55
CA ALA A 257 2.69 20.46 -4.31
C ALA A 257 2.13 19.36 -5.22
N PHE A 258 3.00 18.74 -6.04
CA PHE A 258 2.58 17.67 -6.94
C PHE A 258 2.27 16.38 -6.19
N GLY A 259 3.00 16.11 -5.11
CA GLY A 259 2.76 14.98 -4.23
C GLY A 259 1.41 15.06 -3.57
N THR A 260 1.00 16.22 -3.06
CA THR A 260 -0.31 16.42 -2.42
C THR A 260 -1.44 16.12 -3.41
N SER A 261 -1.39 16.73 -4.59
CA SER A 261 -2.40 16.50 -5.64
C SER A 261 -2.44 15.03 -6.12
N ALA A 262 -1.27 14.36 -6.18
CA ALA A 262 -1.21 12.94 -6.51
C ALA A 262 -1.71 12.05 -5.37
N TRP A 263 -1.46 12.43 -4.12
CA TRP A 263 -1.94 11.75 -2.92
C TRP A 263 -3.46 11.76 -2.85
N ASP A 264 -4.10 12.90 -3.13
CA ASP A 264 -5.56 13.00 -3.18
C ASP A 264 -6.17 12.04 -4.22
N ASP A 265 -5.59 11.95 -5.41
CA ASP A 265 -6.05 11.00 -6.43
C ASP A 265 -5.73 9.53 -6.05
N MET A 266 -4.61 9.30 -5.37
CA MET A 266 -4.28 7.99 -4.80
C MET A 266 -5.32 7.54 -3.75
N LEU A 267 -5.78 8.44 -2.86
CA LEU A 267 -6.88 8.19 -1.93
C LEU A 267 -8.20 7.94 -2.66
N ARG A 268 -8.51 8.73 -3.69
CA ARG A 268 -9.69 8.47 -4.53
C ARG A 268 -9.66 7.06 -5.13
N ARG A 269 -8.50 6.62 -5.62
CA ARG A 269 -8.36 5.29 -6.21
C ARG A 269 -8.51 4.16 -5.21
N THR A 270 -8.20 4.35 -3.92
CA THR A 270 -8.50 3.35 -2.89
C THR A 270 -10.01 3.18 -2.71
N GLU A 271 -10.79 4.27 -2.78
CA GLU A 271 -12.25 4.21 -2.75
C GLU A 271 -12.83 3.53 -3.99
N LEU A 272 -12.26 3.81 -5.17
CA LEU A 272 -12.70 3.21 -6.43
C LEU A 272 -12.56 1.69 -6.49
N LEU A 273 -11.72 1.08 -5.64
CA LEU A 273 -11.67 -0.37 -5.51
C LEU A 273 -13.01 -0.96 -5.07
N PHE A 274 -13.81 -0.18 -4.33
CA PHE A 274 -15.09 -0.58 -3.76
C PHE A 274 -16.27 0.04 -4.50
N HIS A 275 -16.20 1.34 -4.79
CA HIS A 275 -17.29 2.11 -5.40
C HIS A 275 -16.79 2.87 -6.64
N THR A 276 -17.29 2.52 -7.82
CA THR A 276 -16.90 3.18 -9.07
C THR A 276 -17.70 4.47 -9.32
N ASP A 277 -17.14 5.38 -10.12
CA ASP A 277 -17.84 6.62 -10.54
C ASP A 277 -19.19 6.34 -11.22
N ALA A 278 -19.33 5.18 -11.88
CA ALA A 278 -20.55 4.78 -12.59
C ALA A 278 -21.74 4.57 -11.63
N GLU A 279 -21.49 4.33 -10.34
CA GLU A 279 -22.54 4.15 -9.33
C GLU A 279 -23.26 5.46 -9.00
N TYR A 280 -22.53 6.58 -9.08
CA TYR A 280 -23.00 7.92 -8.71
C TYR A 280 -23.49 8.74 -9.91
N GLY A 281 -23.28 8.23 -11.13
CA GLY A 281 -23.78 8.86 -12.36
C GLY A 281 -25.27 8.59 -12.60
N PRO A 282 -25.88 9.29 -13.58
CA PRO A 282 -27.24 9.01 -14.00
C PRO A 282 -27.36 7.57 -14.54
N HIS A 283 -28.17 6.73 -13.89
CA HIS A 283 -28.46 5.39 -14.37
C HIS A 283 -29.45 5.45 -15.54
N PRO A 284 -29.17 4.80 -16.68
CA PRO A 284 -30.08 4.81 -17.82
C PRO A 284 -31.38 4.10 -17.45
N GLU A 285 -32.52 4.78 -17.63
CA GLU A 285 -33.84 4.16 -17.51
C GLU A 285 -34.03 3.13 -18.64
N GLY A 286 -34.12 1.85 -18.31
CA GLY A 286 -34.30 0.79 -19.31
C GLY A 286 -34.10 -0.64 -18.79
N PRO A 287 -34.21 -1.65 -19.68
CA PRO A 287 -34.00 -3.05 -19.32
C PRO A 287 -32.55 -3.28 -18.86
N GLY A 288 -32.39 -3.54 -17.56
CA GLY A 288 -31.08 -3.63 -16.88
C GLY A 288 -30.97 -2.72 -15.64
N THR A 289 -31.90 -1.80 -15.43
CA THR A 289 -32.00 -1.03 -14.18
C THR A 289 -32.36 -1.98 -13.03
N PRO A 290 -31.66 -1.92 -11.87
CA PRO A 290 -32.08 -2.71 -10.72
C PRO A 290 -33.56 -2.42 -10.40
N PRO A 291 -34.37 -3.43 -10.04
CA PRO A 291 -35.79 -3.22 -9.71
C PRO A 291 -36.02 -2.21 -8.58
N SER A 292 -34.98 -2.01 -7.76
CA SER A 292 -34.89 -1.11 -6.60
C SER A 292 -34.43 0.31 -6.95
N GLY A 293 -34.17 0.63 -8.23
CA GLY A 293 -33.67 1.93 -8.66
C GLY A 293 -32.31 2.27 -8.02
N TYR A 294 -32.07 3.57 -7.77
CA TYR A 294 -30.85 4.05 -7.10
C TYR A 294 -30.62 3.43 -5.71
N LEU A 295 -31.68 2.97 -5.02
CA LEU A 295 -31.59 2.37 -3.69
C LEU A 295 -31.04 0.94 -3.68
N GLY A 296 -30.87 0.30 -4.85
CA GLY A 296 -30.28 -1.03 -4.94
C GLY A 296 -29.07 -1.12 -5.86
N VAL A 297 -28.39 0.00 -6.09
CA VAL A 297 -27.07 0.00 -6.74
C VAL A 297 -26.10 -0.70 -5.80
N ALA A 298 -25.68 -1.91 -6.17
CA ALA A 298 -24.65 -2.64 -5.44
C ALA A 298 -23.26 -2.04 -5.75
N PRO A 299 -22.29 -2.17 -4.83
CA PRO A 299 -20.89 -1.81 -5.09
C PRO A 299 -20.37 -2.50 -6.36
N GLN A 300 -19.92 -1.73 -7.34
CA GLN A 300 -19.45 -2.19 -8.65
C GLN A 300 -17.93 -2.26 -8.74
N GLY A 301 -17.21 -1.73 -7.74
CA GLY A 301 -15.76 -1.82 -7.65
C GLY A 301 -15.28 -3.27 -7.72
N ALA A 302 -14.25 -3.52 -8.51
CA ALA A 302 -13.79 -4.88 -8.79
C ALA A 302 -13.36 -5.63 -7.52
N LEU A 303 -12.76 -4.94 -6.55
CA LEU A 303 -12.39 -5.54 -5.27
C LEU A 303 -13.62 -5.84 -4.42
N ALA A 304 -14.60 -4.92 -4.34
CA ALA A 304 -15.86 -5.19 -3.64
C ALA A 304 -16.61 -6.39 -4.23
N ARG A 305 -16.63 -6.54 -5.56
CA ARG A 305 -17.23 -7.70 -6.22
C ARG A 305 -16.49 -9.00 -5.91
N PHE A 306 -15.16 -8.98 -5.88
CA PHE A 306 -14.36 -10.13 -5.45
C PHE A 306 -14.65 -10.49 -3.99
N LEU A 307 -14.60 -9.51 -3.08
CA LEU A 307 -14.84 -9.71 -1.65
C LEU A 307 -16.26 -10.22 -1.38
N GLY A 308 -17.26 -9.70 -2.08
CA GLY A 308 -18.63 -10.20 -2.00
C GLY A 308 -18.80 -11.66 -2.45
N ARG A 309 -17.94 -12.15 -3.36
CA ARG A 309 -17.89 -13.57 -3.74
C ARG A 309 -17.12 -14.40 -2.72
N LEU A 310 -16.05 -13.85 -2.15
CA LEU A 310 -15.28 -14.48 -1.08
C LEU A 310 -16.11 -14.66 0.19
N THR A 311 -16.87 -13.65 0.62
CA THR A 311 -17.73 -13.73 1.82
C THR A 311 -18.81 -14.79 1.65
N ARG A 312 -19.42 -14.90 0.46
CA ARG A 312 -20.37 -15.99 0.14
C ARG A 312 -19.71 -17.37 0.18
N LEU A 313 -18.54 -17.52 -0.46
CA LEU A 313 -17.78 -18.77 -0.44
C LEU A 313 -17.48 -19.22 1.00
N VAL A 314 -16.99 -18.30 1.83
CA VAL A 314 -16.67 -18.60 3.24
C VAL A 314 -17.93 -19.00 4.02
N ALA A 315 -19.04 -18.27 3.85
CA ALA A 315 -20.30 -18.58 4.51
C ALA A 315 -20.87 -19.94 4.09
N GLU A 316 -20.77 -20.29 2.81
CA GLU A 316 -21.25 -21.57 2.25
C GLU A 316 -20.37 -22.76 2.66
N GLU A 317 -19.06 -22.54 2.83
CA GLU A 317 -18.09 -23.61 3.07
C GLU A 317 -17.56 -23.64 4.50
N GLY A 318 -18.45 -23.51 5.49
CA GLY A 318 -18.14 -23.79 6.91
C GLY A 318 -17.60 -22.61 7.73
N GLY A 319 -17.56 -21.40 7.15
CA GLY A 319 -17.32 -20.16 7.86
C GLY A 319 -16.00 -20.16 8.66
N PRO A 320 -15.98 -19.53 9.85
CA PRO A 320 -14.80 -19.49 10.73
C PRO A 320 -14.29 -20.85 11.24
N GLY A 321 -15.05 -21.93 11.05
CA GLY A 321 -14.62 -23.29 11.39
C GLY A 321 -13.74 -23.94 10.32
N ALA A 322 -13.86 -23.49 9.06
CA ALA A 322 -13.20 -24.10 7.91
C ALA A 322 -12.20 -23.18 7.20
N TRP A 323 -12.17 -21.90 7.58
CA TRP A 323 -11.34 -20.89 6.96
C TRP A 323 -10.52 -20.11 7.99
N GLU A 324 -9.32 -19.73 7.57
CA GLU A 324 -8.48 -18.75 8.24
C GLU A 324 -7.95 -17.77 7.20
N ILE A 325 -8.17 -16.47 7.40
CA ILE A 325 -7.73 -15.43 6.47
C ILE A 325 -6.74 -14.51 7.19
N THR A 326 -5.54 -14.41 6.63
CA THR A 326 -4.54 -13.42 7.01
C THR A 326 -4.65 -12.22 6.08
N LEU A 327 -4.98 -11.05 6.63
CA LEU A 327 -4.98 -9.78 5.90
C LEU A 327 -3.63 -9.10 6.09
N VAL A 328 -2.95 -8.74 5.00
CA VAL A 328 -1.69 -8.01 5.04
C VAL A 328 -1.82 -6.73 4.23
N GLY A 329 -1.72 -5.58 4.89
CA GLY A 329 -1.73 -4.27 4.26
C GLY A 329 -0.36 -3.62 4.37
N HIS A 330 0.26 -3.27 3.24
CA HIS A 330 1.49 -2.46 3.22
C HIS A 330 1.17 -1.02 2.93
N SER A 331 1.63 -0.08 3.75
CA SER A 331 1.49 1.35 3.51
C SER A 331 0.05 1.73 3.19
N MET A 332 -0.21 2.32 2.03
CA MET A 332 -1.56 2.71 1.60
C MET A 332 -2.52 1.52 1.43
N GLY A 333 -2.01 0.29 1.35
CA GLY A 333 -2.81 -0.93 1.41
C GLY A 333 -3.56 -1.08 2.73
N THR A 334 -3.14 -0.43 3.82
CA THR A 334 -3.87 -0.47 5.09
C THR A 334 -5.17 0.35 5.08
N LEU A 335 -5.29 1.38 4.23
CA LEU A 335 -6.56 2.10 4.01
C LEU A 335 -7.58 1.17 3.35
N VAL A 336 -7.13 0.44 2.32
CA VAL A 336 -7.95 -0.56 1.64
C VAL A 336 -8.30 -1.70 2.60
N LEU A 337 -7.35 -2.18 3.39
CA LEU A 337 -7.58 -3.20 4.42
C LEU A 337 -8.63 -2.77 5.44
N ASN A 338 -8.52 -1.54 5.99
CA ASN A 338 -9.52 -0.97 6.90
C ASN A 338 -10.92 -1.00 6.28
N ARG A 339 -11.04 -0.68 4.99
CA ARG A 339 -12.30 -0.76 4.26
C ARG A 339 -12.78 -2.21 4.06
N VAL A 340 -11.88 -3.16 3.76
CA VAL A 340 -12.21 -4.60 3.72
C VAL A 340 -12.79 -5.06 5.06
N VAL A 341 -12.20 -4.68 6.18
CA VAL A 341 -12.68 -5.06 7.51
C VAL A 341 -14.03 -4.42 7.83
N ARG A 342 -14.22 -3.12 7.52
CA ARG A 342 -15.47 -2.41 7.78
C ARG A 342 -16.65 -2.94 6.96
N ASP A 343 -16.46 -3.14 5.67
CA ASP A 343 -17.56 -3.45 4.74
C ASP A 343 -17.75 -4.95 4.52
N PHE A 344 -16.68 -5.73 4.69
CA PHE A 344 -16.65 -7.18 4.44
C PHE A 344 -16.12 -7.95 5.65
N GLY A 345 -16.22 -7.41 6.86
CA GLY A 345 -15.88 -8.08 8.12
C GLY A 345 -16.93 -9.08 8.61
N GLU A 346 -18.07 -9.16 7.93
CA GLU A 346 -19.21 -9.97 8.35
C GLU A 346 -19.83 -10.73 7.18
N THR A 347 -20.43 -11.87 7.52
CA THR A 347 -21.26 -12.68 6.63
C THR A 347 -22.60 -12.97 7.32
N PRO A 348 -23.63 -13.41 6.58
CA PRO A 348 -24.86 -13.89 7.20
C PRO A 348 -24.66 -15.06 8.19
N ALA A 349 -23.55 -15.80 8.06
CA ALA A 349 -23.22 -16.93 8.91
C ALA A 349 -22.39 -16.56 10.17
N GLY A 350 -22.07 -15.27 10.35
CA GLY A 350 -21.20 -14.79 11.40
C GLY A 350 -20.03 -13.96 10.84
N PRO A 351 -19.08 -13.56 11.68
CA PRO A 351 -18.02 -12.69 11.24
C PRO A 351 -17.06 -13.41 10.28
N MET A 352 -16.42 -12.65 9.40
CA MET A 352 -15.37 -13.17 8.54
C MET A 352 -14.17 -13.61 9.38
N PRO A 353 -13.48 -14.71 9.04
CA PRO A 353 -12.34 -15.22 9.81
C PRO A 353 -11.04 -14.50 9.46
N TYR A 354 -11.00 -13.16 9.58
CA TYR A 354 -9.75 -12.41 9.54
C TYR A 354 -9.03 -12.58 10.88
N ASP A 355 -8.39 -13.75 11.04
CA ASP A 355 -7.76 -14.18 12.30
C ASP A 355 -6.44 -13.43 12.54
N ARG A 356 -5.73 -13.05 11.46
CA ARG A 356 -4.48 -12.30 11.51
C ARG A 356 -4.55 -11.07 10.62
N ILE A 357 -4.29 -9.91 11.19
CA ILE A 357 -4.33 -8.62 10.50
C ILE A 357 -2.96 -7.95 10.66
N VAL A 358 -2.20 -7.84 9.58
CA VAL A 358 -0.80 -7.38 9.58
C VAL A 358 -0.69 -6.04 8.87
N TYR A 359 -0.24 -5.03 9.60
CA TYR A 359 -0.05 -3.65 9.16
C TYR A 359 1.44 -3.43 8.97
N MET A 360 1.88 -3.21 7.73
CA MET A 360 3.28 -2.97 7.43
C MET A 360 3.49 -1.51 7.05
N ALA A 361 4.14 -0.74 7.92
CA ALA A 361 4.33 0.69 7.75
C ALA A 361 3.02 1.38 7.30
N ALA A 362 1.96 1.19 8.08
CA ALA A 362 0.59 1.62 7.75
C ALA A 362 0.48 3.12 7.42
N ALA A 363 -0.12 3.42 6.27
CA ALA A 363 -0.38 4.80 5.86
C ALA A 363 -1.78 5.30 6.27
N CYS A 364 -2.67 4.42 6.74
CA CYS A 364 -3.91 4.85 7.37
C CYS A 364 -3.62 5.67 8.64
N SER A 365 -4.53 6.56 8.98
CA SER A 365 -4.43 7.29 10.24
C SER A 365 -4.66 6.37 11.44
N ILE A 366 -4.21 6.79 12.62
CA ILE A 366 -4.53 6.12 13.89
C ILE A 366 -6.05 6.04 14.06
N ALA A 367 -6.77 7.14 13.81
CA ALA A 367 -8.22 7.17 13.90
C ALA A 367 -8.90 6.13 12.98
N ASP A 368 -8.48 6.04 11.71
CA ASP A 368 -9.07 5.07 10.76
C ASP A 368 -8.76 3.63 11.17
N TYR A 369 -7.57 3.36 11.74
CA TYR A 369 -7.23 2.06 12.35
C TYR A 369 -8.16 1.72 13.53
N GLU A 370 -8.32 2.63 14.49
CA GLU A 370 -9.11 2.40 15.70
C GLU A 370 -10.59 2.21 15.36
N GLU A 371 -11.14 3.07 14.50
CA GLU A 371 -12.53 3.05 14.08
C GLU A 371 -12.87 1.82 13.22
N SER A 372 -11.89 1.28 12.49
CA SER A 372 -12.08 0.09 11.67
C SER A 372 -11.88 -1.21 12.47
N LEU A 373 -10.78 -1.33 13.22
CA LEU A 373 -10.39 -2.60 13.83
C LEU A 373 -11.02 -2.83 15.20
N PHE A 374 -11.20 -1.82 16.07
CA PHE A 374 -11.72 -2.07 17.41
C PHE A 374 -13.13 -2.68 17.41
N PRO A 375 -14.09 -2.19 16.59
CA PRO A 375 -15.40 -2.83 16.49
C PRO A 375 -15.31 -4.27 15.97
N TYR A 376 -14.42 -4.52 15.01
CA TYR A 376 -14.21 -5.86 14.45
C TYR A 376 -13.62 -6.83 15.48
N LEU A 377 -12.56 -6.43 16.20
CA LEU A 377 -11.92 -7.22 17.24
C LEU A 377 -12.87 -7.52 18.41
N ALA A 378 -13.74 -6.58 18.78
CA ALA A 378 -14.74 -6.79 19.81
C ALA A 378 -15.73 -7.92 19.45
N ARG A 379 -16.06 -8.07 18.17
CA ARG A 379 -16.95 -9.13 17.65
C ARG A 379 -16.21 -10.42 17.31
N ASN A 380 -14.89 -10.35 17.11
CA ASN A 380 -14.04 -11.46 16.66
C ASN A 380 -12.97 -11.80 17.69
N PRO A 381 -13.22 -12.73 18.63
CA PRO A 381 -12.27 -13.03 19.70
C PRO A 381 -10.96 -13.69 19.21
N ARG A 382 -10.97 -14.33 18.02
CA ARG A 382 -9.78 -14.97 17.43
C ARG A 382 -8.83 -14.00 16.73
N ALA A 383 -9.35 -12.85 16.32
CA ALA A 383 -8.58 -11.89 15.52
C ALA A 383 -7.47 -11.23 16.35
N GLN A 384 -6.29 -11.15 15.74
CA GLN A 384 -5.09 -10.49 16.28
C GLN A 384 -4.55 -9.49 15.25
N VAL A 385 -4.01 -8.37 15.73
CA VAL A 385 -3.46 -7.27 14.92
C VAL A 385 -1.98 -7.14 15.17
N TYR A 386 -1.19 -7.02 14.11
CA TYR A 386 0.26 -6.88 14.16
C TYR A 386 0.68 -5.60 13.44
N HIS A 387 1.24 -4.65 14.17
CA HIS A 387 1.85 -3.45 13.63
C HIS A 387 3.35 -3.68 13.44
N LEU A 388 3.77 -3.67 12.19
CA LEU A 388 5.16 -3.81 11.77
C LEU A 388 5.67 -2.43 11.35
N THR A 389 6.48 -1.83 12.21
CA THR A 389 6.95 -0.44 12.06
C THR A 389 8.46 -0.41 11.94
N LEU A 390 8.98 0.54 11.15
CA LEU A 390 10.42 0.82 11.17
C LEU A 390 10.79 1.59 12.42
N HIS A 391 12.06 1.51 12.81
CA HIS A 391 12.59 2.42 13.81
C HIS A 391 12.53 3.87 13.30
N ASP A 392 12.16 4.83 14.16
CA ASP A 392 11.95 6.24 13.78
C ASP A 392 13.13 6.87 12.99
N VAL A 393 14.36 6.50 13.33
CA VAL A 393 15.57 6.93 12.61
C VAL A 393 15.64 6.39 11.17
N ALA A 394 15.16 5.18 10.92
CA ALA A 394 15.09 4.60 9.58
C ALA A 394 14.03 5.36 8.76
N ASP A 395 12.84 5.56 9.32
CA ASP A 395 11.77 6.35 8.71
C ASP A 395 12.24 7.76 8.34
N LEU A 396 12.87 8.52 9.25
CA LEU A 396 13.29 9.90 8.98
C LEU A 396 14.43 10.02 7.96
N ARG A 397 15.19 8.95 7.73
CA ARG A 397 16.43 8.99 6.92
C ARG A 397 16.34 8.21 5.63
N GLU A 398 15.23 7.53 5.38
CA GLU A 398 15.01 6.80 4.14
C GLU A 398 15.33 7.70 2.95
N ARG A 399 16.07 7.12 2.01
CA ARG A 399 16.52 7.79 0.80
C ARG A 399 15.69 7.31 -0.36
N TRP A 400 15.16 8.25 -1.13
CA TRP A 400 14.58 7.97 -2.43
C TRP A 400 15.64 8.25 -3.48
N ASP A 401 16.40 7.26 -3.91
CA ASP A 401 17.47 7.43 -4.90
C ASP A 401 16.97 7.05 -6.32
N PRO A 402 16.35 7.97 -7.10
CA PRO A 402 15.96 7.66 -8.48
C PRO A 402 17.17 7.39 -9.39
N ILE A 403 18.33 7.93 -9.02
CA ILE A 403 19.63 7.59 -9.59
C ILE A 403 20.45 6.99 -8.44
N PRO A 404 21.00 5.76 -8.60
CA PRO A 404 21.75 5.10 -7.54
C PRO A 404 22.83 6.03 -6.96
N TYR A 405 22.91 6.07 -5.64
CA TYR A 405 23.89 6.85 -4.87
C TYR A 405 23.67 8.37 -4.85
N LEU A 406 22.71 8.91 -5.60
CA LEU A 406 22.35 10.34 -5.57
C LEU A 406 21.08 10.58 -4.74
N ASP A 407 21.29 11.12 -3.52
CA ASP A 407 20.27 11.48 -2.51
C ASP A 407 19.52 12.76 -2.91
N LEU A 408 18.86 12.76 -4.07
CA LEU A 408 18.33 13.99 -4.69
C LEU A 408 17.03 14.50 -4.03
N PRO A 409 16.02 13.65 -3.75
CA PRO A 409 14.79 14.06 -3.08
C PRO A 409 15.00 14.31 -1.58
N PRO A 410 14.03 14.97 -0.91
CA PRO A 410 13.97 15.02 0.56
C PRO A 410 14.11 13.63 1.18
N ARG A 411 14.73 13.53 2.36
CA ARG A 411 14.75 12.29 3.12
C ARG A 411 13.43 12.08 3.86
N GLY A 412 13.17 10.84 4.22
CA GLY A 412 11.96 10.44 4.93
C GLY A 412 11.22 9.35 4.17
N SER A 413 10.65 8.41 4.90
CA SER A 413 9.70 7.46 4.36
C SER A 413 8.47 8.18 3.86
N LEU A 414 7.70 7.51 3.02
CA LEU A 414 6.43 8.07 2.54
C LEU A 414 5.50 8.44 3.71
N LEU A 415 5.58 7.74 4.85
CA LEU A 415 4.78 8.08 6.04
C LEU A 415 5.17 9.42 6.65
N VAL A 416 6.47 9.72 6.71
CA VAL A 416 6.96 11.04 7.14
C VAL A 416 6.43 12.13 6.21
N TRP A 417 6.41 11.87 4.90
CA TRP A 417 5.87 12.82 3.92
C TRP A 417 4.36 13.02 4.06
N ILE A 418 3.61 11.93 4.31
CA ILE A 418 2.17 11.99 4.58
C ILE A 418 1.89 12.89 5.78
N ASP A 419 2.54 12.62 6.92
CA ASP A 419 2.33 13.38 8.16
C ASP A 419 2.78 14.84 8.06
N SER A 420 3.84 15.11 7.28
CA SER A 420 4.48 16.42 7.28
C SER A 420 3.86 17.38 6.27
N PHE A 421 3.39 16.88 5.12
CA PHE A 421 2.99 17.79 4.06
C PHE A 421 1.92 17.28 3.08
N LEU A 422 1.72 15.96 2.90
CA LEU A 422 0.69 15.45 1.96
C LEU A 422 -0.73 15.43 2.56
N ALA A 423 -0.89 15.05 3.84
CA ALA A 423 -2.21 14.85 4.46
C ALA A 423 -2.63 15.94 5.46
N ASP A 424 -1.72 16.83 5.86
CA ASP A 424 -1.96 17.96 6.79
C ASP A 424 -2.77 17.58 8.06
N PRO A 425 -2.27 16.64 8.89
CA PRO A 425 -3.02 16.13 10.04
C PRO A 425 -3.26 17.21 11.10
N LEU A 426 -4.52 17.42 11.48
CA LEU A 426 -4.94 18.42 12.48
C LEU A 426 -4.74 17.95 13.92
N THR A 427 -4.71 16.64 14.14
CA THR A 427 -4.53 16.04 15.47
C THR A 427 -3.55 14.86 15.41
N PRO A 428 -2.94 14.46 16.55
CA PRO A 428 -2.11 13.26 16.59
C PRO A 428 -2.82 12.00 16.08
N ARG A 429 -4.13 11.84 16.34
CA ARG A 429 -4.93 10.70 15.84
C ARG A 429 -5.09 10.68 14.32
N GLN A 430 -4.87 11.80 13.63
CA GLN A 430 -4.88 11.87 12.16
C GLN A 430 -3.53 11.54 11.52
N ARG A 431 -2.46 11.40 12.32
CA ARG A 431 -1.17 10.94 11.81
C ARG A 431 -1.19 9.46 11.47
N THR A 432 -0.25 9.05 10.62
CA THR A 432 -0.07 7.67 10.17
C THR A 432 0.17 6.70 11.33
N ALA A 433 -0.54 5.57 11.33
CA ALA A 433 -0.40 4.51 12.33
C ALA A 433 0.84 3.62 12.12
N GLY A 434 1.55 3.79 11.00
CA GLY A 434 2.71 2.98 10.62
C GLY A 434 4.03 3.42 11.22
N ARG A 435 4.07 4.59 11.87
CA ARG A 435 5.26 5.09 12.57
C ARG A 435 5.16 4.74 14.04
N PHE A 436 6.19 4.10 14.59
CA PHE A 436 6.23 3.71 15.99
C PHE A 436 5.94 4.89 16.94
N VAL A 437 6.56 6.04 16.70
CA VAL A 437 6.38 7.24 17.53
C VAL A 437 4.96 7.82 17.53
N ASN A 438 4.20 7.59 16.47
CA ASN A 438 2.79 7.99 16.41
C ASN A 438 1.92 6.93 17.10
N LEU A 439 2.15 5.66 16.81
CA LEU A 439 1.34 4.54 17.31
C LEU A 439 1.49 4.36 18.83
N ALA A 440 2.73 4.33 19.33
CA ALA A 440 3.02 4.05 20.74
C ALA A 440 2.25 4.99 21.67
N VAL A 441 2.30 6.29 21.40
CA VAL A 441 1.59 7.30 22.21
C VAL A 441 0.07 7.22 22.10
N SER A 442 -0.48 6.56 21.08
CA SER A 442 -1.93 6.32 20.94
C SER A 442 -2.42 5.01 21.56
N LEU A 443 -1.52 4.10 21.98
CA LEU A 443 -1.94 2.79 22.52
C LEU A 443 -2.83 2.91 23.76
N HIS A 444 -2.77 4.03 24.49
CA HIS A 444 -3.65 4.30 25.63
C HIS A 444 -5.15 4.34 25.25
N ASP A 445 -5.48 4.69 24.01
CA ASP A 445 -6.85 4.70 23.47
C ASP A 445 -7.40 3.28 23.25
N THR A 446 -6.54 2.25 23.26
CA THR A 446 -6.97 0.86 23.06
C THR A 446 -7.75 0.35 24.28
N PRO A 447 -9.00 -0.15 24.09
CA PRO A 447 -9.78 -0.75 25.15
C PRO A 447 -9.05 -1.91 25.83
N ALA A 448 -9.11 -1.98 27.16
CA ALA A 448 -8.35 -2.95 27.96
C ALA A 448 -8.50 -4.41 27.50
N ALA A 449 -9.70 -4.81 27.08
CA ALA A 449 -9.99 -6.16 26.60
C ALA A 449 -9.36 -6.50 25.23
N LEU A 450 -8.90 -5.49 24.47
CA LEU A 450 -8.30 -5.67 23.15
C LEU A 450 -6.77 -5.68 23.20
N ARG A 451 -6.16 -5.08 24.24
CA ARG A 451 -4.70 -4.87 24.34
C ARG A 451 -3.86 -6.16 24.13
N PRO A 452 -4.23 -7.33 24.68
CA PRO A 452 -3.45 -8.56 24.48
C PRO A 452 -3.44 -9.07 23.03
N ARG A 453 -4.29 -8.53 22.16
CA ARG A 453 -4.46 -8.93 20.76
C ARG A 453 -3.88 -7.91 19.78
N ILE A 454 -3.25 -6.85 20.28
CA ILE A 454 -2.59 -5.82 19.49
C ILE A 454 -1.09 -5.93 19.75
N HIS A 455 -0.37 -6.40 18.74
CA HIS A 455 1.05 -6.66 18.77
C HIS A 455 1.78 -5.55 18.03
N VAL A 456 2.86 -5.03 18.61
CA VAL A 456 3.67 -3.98 17.99
C VAL A 456 5.11 -4.45 17.90
N ARG A 457 5.69 -4.37 16.70
CA ARG A 457 7.09 -4.66 16.46
C ARG A 457 7.74 -3.49 15.74
N GLU A 458 8.67 -2.84 16.42
CA GLU A 458 9.60 -1.90 15.83
C GLU A 458 10.88 -2.65 15.44
N PHE A 459 11.27 -2.56 14.17
CA PHE A 459 12.45 -3.25 13.65
C PHE A 459 13.76 -2.54 14.00
N ASP A 460 14.82 -3.31 14.22
CA ASP A 460 16.15 -2.80 14.50
C ASP A 460 16.70 -1.96 13.34
N VAL A 461 17.49 -0.93 13.66
CA VAL A 461 18.13 -0.06 12.65
C VAL A 461 19.64 -0.06 12.76
N GLY A 462 20.30 -0.24 11.63
CA GLY A 462 21.76 -0.24 11.57
C GLY A 462 22.30 -1.13 10.45
N ARG A 463 23.57 -0.92 10.09
CA ARG A 463 24.21 -1.76 9.08
C ARG A 463 24.28 -3.22 9.51
N ARG A 464 24.42 -3.48 10.82
CA ARG A 464 24.42 -4.83 11.42
C ARG A 464 23.12 -5.58 11.17
N PHE A 465 21.99 -4.86 11.14
CA PHE A 465 20.65 -5.44 11.04
C PHE A 465 20.11 -5.49 9.61
N ARG A 466 20.84 -5.00 8.60
CA ARG A 466 20.40 -5.00 7.19
C ARG A 466 20.02 -6.38 6.64
N ALA A 467 20.67 -7.43 7.15
CA ALA A 467 20.43 -8.80 6.71
C ALA A 467 19.31 -9.50 7.51
N THR A 468 18.81 -8.86 8.56
CA THR A 468 17.88 -9.45 9.54
C THR A 468 16.56 -8.68 9.64
N ASP A 469 16.60 -7.37 9.41
CA ASP A 469 15.47 -6.47 9.64
C ASP A 469 15.34 -5.43 8.52
N PRO A 470 14.10 -5.08 8.14
CA PRO A 470 13.80 -3.99 7.21
C PRO A 470 14.45 -2.67 7.62
N GLN A 471 15.12 -1.98 6.68
CA GLN A 471 15.75 -0.68 6.93
C GLN A 471 15.04 0.46 6.18
N GLU A 472 14.28 0.14 5.14
CA GLU A 472 13.53 1.09 4.31
C GLU A 472 12.04 0.70 4.26
N HIS A 473 11.17 1.66 3.95
CA HIS A 473 9.72 1.44 3.87
C HIS A 473 9.35 0.36 2.85
N GLY A 474 10.12 0.27 1.76
CA GLY A 474 10.00 -0.78 0.75
C GLY A 474 10.35 -2.19 1.27
N ASP A 475 11.31 -2.28 2.20
CA ASP A 475 11.90 -3.55 2.67
C ASP A 475 10.87 -4.49 3.29
N LEU A 476 9.85 -3.92 3.95
CA LEU A 476 8.74 -4.65 4.56
C LEU A 476 7.92 -5.47 3.55
N SER A 477 7.85 -5.02 2.31
CA SER A 477 7.17 -5.73 1.22
C SER A 477 8.10 -6.59 0.37
N ARG A 478 9.41 -6.33 0.50
CA ARG A 478 10.53 -7.05 -0.10
C ARG A 478 11.83 -6.36 0.32
N PRO A 479 12.81 -7.04 0.94
CA PRO A 479 12.97 -8.50 0.97
C PRO A 479 12.36 -9.25 2.16
N PHE A 480 11.59 -8.59 3.03
CA PHE A 480 11.06 -9.20 4.24
C PHE A 480 9.99 -10.28 3.98
N HIS A 481 10.09 -11.41 4.68
CA HIS A 481 9.16 -12.54 4.63
C HIS A 481 7.88 -12.27 5.45
N PHE A 482 7.12 -11.25 5.07
CA PHE A 482 5.92 -10.83 5.78
C PHE A 482 4.83 -11.90 5.88
N TRP A 483 4.87 -12.92 5.03
CA TRP A 483 3.90 -14.02 5.02
C TRP A 483 4.19 -15.09 6.08
N ASP A 484 5.36 -15.04 6.74
CA ASP A 484 5.71 -15.97 7.80
C ASP A 484 5.49 -15.32 9.18
N PRO A 485 4.52 -15.79 9.98
CA PRO A 485 4.29 -15.29 11.34
C PRO A 485 5.51 -15.37 12.25
N ALA A 486 6.41 -16.32 12.02
CA ALA A 486 7.64 -16.43 12.80
C ALA A 486 8.54 -15.21 12.62
N CYS A 487 8.39 -14.44 11.55
CA CYS A 487 9.26 -13.31 11.24
C CYS A 487 8.88 -12.00 11.88
N TRP A 488 7.66 -11.87 12.38
CA TRP A 488 7.16 -10.61 12.94
C TRP A 488 6.49 -10.76 14.30
N TRP A 489 6.46 -11.98 14.86
CA TRP A 489 6.08 -12.16 16.26
C TRP A 489 7.03 -11.36 17.17
N PRO A 490 6.54 -10.61 18.18
CA PRO A 490 7.37 -9.84 19.12
C PRO A 490 8.37 -10.65 19.98
N GLY A 491 8.42 -11.98 19.83
CA GLY A 491 9.37 -12.89 20.49
C GLY A 491 10.01 -13.91 19.53
N ALA A 492 10.09 -13.59 18.24
CA ALA A 492 10.65 -14.44 17.20
C ALA A 492 12.13 -14.81 17.49
N PRO A 493 12.51 -16.11 17.42
CA PRO A 493 13.83 -16.58 17.86
C PRO A 493 14.98 -16.39 16.85
N ASP A 494 14.69 -16.20 15.56
CA ASP A 494 15.74 -16.06 14.53
C ASP A 494 15.35 -15.06 13.43
N PRO A 495 15.82 -13.80 13.50
CA PRO A 495 15.49 -12.79 12.51
C PRO A 495 16.26 -12.98 11.18
N ALA A 496 17.31 -13.81 11.12
CA ALA A 496 18.10 -13.97 9.90
C ALA A 496 17.31 -14.68 8.80
N ALA A 497 16.40 -15.60 9.14
CA ALA A 497 15.55 -16.34 8.20
C ALA A 497 14.44 -15.50 7.54
N CYS A 498 14.32 -14.22 7.93
CA CYS A 498 13.18 -13.38 7.59
C CYS A 498 13.40 -12.41 6.44
N MET A 499 14.58 -12.47 5.81
CA MET A 499 14.97 -11.65 4.67
C MET A 499 15.36 -12.57 3.50
N GLU A 500 15.00 -12.20 2.26
CA GLU A 500 15.47 -12.91 1.05
C GLU A 500 17.01 -13.02 1.03
N ASP A 501 17.53 -14.22 0.75
CA ASP A 501 18.98 -14.54 0.78
C ASP A 501 19.86 -13.61 -0.07
N ALA A 502 19.30 -12.93 -1.08
CA ALA A 502 20.03 -11.99 -1.94
C ALA A 502 20.57 -10.75 -1.20
N TYR A 503 20.19 -10.55 0.08
CA TYR A 503 20.63 -9.44 0.93
C TYR A 503 21.49 -9.88 2.13
N ARG A 504 21.80 -11.17 2.27
CA ARG A 504 22.84 -11.69 3.18
C ARG A 504 24.20 -11.62 2.49
#